data_AF-A0A1F6PSF9-F1
#
_entry.id   AF-A0A1F6PSF9-F1
#
_cell.length_a   1.000
_cell.length_b   1.000
_cell.length_c   1.000
_cell.angle_alpha   90.00
_cell.angle_beta   90.00
_cell.angle_gamma   90.00
#
_symmetry.space_group_name_H-M   'P 1'
#
loop_
_entity.id
_entity.type
_entity.pdbx_description
1 polymer ?
#
loop_
_entity_poly.entity_id
_entity_poly.type
_entity_poly.pdbx_seq_one_letter_code
_entity_poly.pdbx_strand_id
1 'polypeptide(L)' 'MNFEVEFFIAAYTQSFGRDGAEKIINDALSVLKLTESQLSEENALKLCDYFKAQSGTVRTIANLLASRILLRKFM' A
#
# COMPACT_ATOMS: atom_id res chain seq x y z
N MET A 1 -8.11 0.74 -14.42
CA MET A 1 -8.15 1.08 -12.99
C MET A 1 -6.74 0.85 -12.42
N ASN A 2 -5.78 1.73 -12.71
CA ASN A 2 -4.35 1.60 -12.29
C ASN A 2 -3.95 2.64 -11.23
N PHE A 3 -4.89 3.48 -10.80
CA PHE A 3 -4.61 4.72 -10.07
C PHE A 3 -4.25 4.51 -8.58
N GLU A 4 -4.35 3.29 -8.05
CA GLU A 4 -4.16 3.03 -6.61
C GLU A 4 -2.77 2.51 -6.28
N VAL A 5 -2.22 1.60 -7.10
CA VAL A 5 -0.86 1.05 -6.92
C VAL A 5 0.20 2.11 -7.19
N GLU A 6 0.04 2.92 -8.24
CA GLU A 6 1.00 3.98 -8.57
C GLU A 6 1.08 5.03 -7.46
N PHE A 7 -0.06 5.40 -6.86
CA PHE A 7 -0.10 6.33 -5.74
C PHE A 7 0.49 5.73 -4.47
N PHE A 8 0.24 4.43 -4.26
CA PHE A 8 0.81 3.64 -3.19
C PHE A 8 2.35 3.60 -3.28
N ILE A 9 2.89 3.22 -4.44
CA ILE A 9 4.34 3.20 -4.72
C ILE A 9 4.94 4.60 -4.59
N ALA A 10 4.27 5.64 -5.10
CA ALA A 10 4.77 7.01 -5.03
C ALA A 10 4.93 7.52 -3.58
N ALA A 11 3.96 7.24 -2.70
CA ALA A 11 4.01 7.68 -1.31
C ALA A 11 5.18 7.03 -0.53
N TYR A 12 5.41 5.73 -0.77
CA TYR A 12 6.55 5.03 -0.18
C TYR A 12 7.87 5.46 -0.83
N THR A 13 7.91 5.67 -2.14
CA THR A 13 9.11 6.12 -2.87
C THR A 13 9.59 7.48 -2.36
N GLN A 14 8.68 8.41 -2.09
CA GLN A 14 9.01 9.71 -1.51
C GLN A 14 9.64 9.59 -0.11
N SER A 15 9.21 8.59 0.67
CA SER A 15 9.61 8.45 2.08
C SER A 15 10.84 7.56 2.28
N PHE A 16 11.02 6.55 1.44
CA PHE A 16 12.03 5.49 1.60
C PHE A 16 13.01 5.37 0.41
N GLY A 17 12.85 6.20 -0.62
CA GLY A 17 13.53 6.01 -1.91
C GLY A 17 12.93 4.84 -2.69
N ARG A 18 13.29 4.72 -3.98
CA ARG A 18 12.74 3.69 -4.87
C ARG A 18 13.03 2.28 -4.37
N ASP A 19 14.29 1.97 -4.10
CA ASP A 19 14.71 0.63 -3.67
C ASP A 19 14.12 0.24 -2.30
N GLY A 20 14.03 1.21 -1.39
CA GLY A 20 13.42 1.01 -0.08
C GLY A 20 11.91 0.77 -0.18
N ALA A 21 11.22 1.52 -1.04
CA ALA A 21 9.81 1.31 -1.33
C ALA A 21 9.57 -0.06 -1.96
N GLU A 22 10.29 -0.42 -3.03
CA GLU A 22 10.18 -1.74 -3.68
C GLU A 22 10.39 -2.87 -2.69
N LYS A 23 11.41 -2.79 -1.82
CA LYS A 23 11.65 -3.80 -0.80
C LYS A 23 10.48 -3.93 0.17
N ILE A 24 9.97 -2.82 0.72
CA ILE A 24 8.85 -2.83 1.67
C ILE A 24 7.59 -3.45 1.04
N ILE A 25 7.33 -3.14 -0.23
CA ILE A 25 6.18 -3.64 -0.96
C ILE A 25 6.32 -5.13 -1.26
N ASN A 26 7.49 -5.54 -1.76
CA ASN A 26 7.77 -6.94 -2.07
C ASN A 26 7.75 -7.83 -0.81
N ASP A 27 8.28 -7.33 0.30
CA ASP A 27 8.21 -8.03 1.60
C ASP A 27 6.75 -8.22 2.03
N ALA A 28 5.91 -7.19 1.90
CA ALA A 28 4.49 -7.28 2.24
C ALA A 28 3.72 -8.22 1.30
N LEU A 29 3.95 -8.15 -0.01
CA LEU A 29 3.35 -9.05 -1.00
C LEU A 29 3.74 -10.51 -0.71
N SER A 30 5.00 -10.77 -0.38
CA SER A 30 5.50 -12.09 -0.01
C SER A 30 4.80 -12.63 1.25
N VAL A 31 4.70 -11.82 2.31
CA VAL A 31 4.01 -12.20 3.55
C VAL A 31 2.52 -12.49 3.32
N LEU A 32 1.87 -11.69 2.47
CA LEU A 32 0.46 -11.86 2.14
C LEU A 32 0.20 -12.94 1.07
N LYS A 33 1.26 -13.54 0.51
CA LYS A 33 1.20 -14.49 -0.62
C LYS A 33 0.44 -13.92 -1.82
N LEU A 34 0.66 -12.64 -2.09
CA LEU A 34 0.07 -11.91 -3.21
C LEU A 34 1.13 -11.67 -4.28
N THR A 35 0.68 -11.53 -5.52
CA THR A 35 1.51 -11.09 -6.64
C THR A 35 1.07 -9.70 -7.11
N GLU A 36 1.98 -8.91 -7.70
CA GLU A 36 1.63 -7.58 -8.22
C GLU A 36 0.48 -7.63 -9.24
N SER A 37 0.41 -8.70 -10.04
CA SER A 37 -0.68 -8.93 -11.00
C SER A 37 -2.07 -9.14 -10.37
N GLN A 38 -2.15 -9.26 -9.05
CA GLN A 38 -3.38 -9.50 -8.29
C GLN A 38 -3.78 -8.29 -7.43
N LEU A 39 -3.23 -7.09 -7.67
CA LEU A 39 -3.60 -5.87 -6.95
C LEU A 39 -5.02 -5.37 -7.32
N SER A 40 -6.04 -6.09 -6.85
CA SER A 40 -7.43 -5.62 -6.78
C SER A 40 -7.63 -4.70 -5.57
N GLU A 41 -8.76 -3.99 -5.52
CA GLU A 41 -9.14 -3.14 -4.38
C GLU A 41 -9.10 -3.91 -3.04
N GLU A 42 -9.56 -5.17 -3.02
CA GLU A 42 -9.51 -6.03 -1.83
C GLU A 42 -8.06 -6.30 -1.38
N ASN A 43 -7.16 -6.56 -2.33
CA ASN A 43 -5.76 -6.84 -2.02
C ASN A 43 -4.99 -5.56 -1.64
N ALA A 44 -5.39 -4.40 -2.16
CA ALA A 44 -4.88 -3.10 -1.72
C ALA A 44 -5.29 -2.80 -0.26
N LEU A 45 -6.51 -3.15 0.13
CA LEU A 45 -6.96 -3.05 1.53
C LEU A 45 -6.17 -3.98 2.45
N LYS A 46 -5.93 -5.24 2.04
CA LYS A 46 -5.09 -6.18 2.80
C LYS A 46 -3.66 -5.65 3.01
N LEU A 47 -3.05 -5.08 1.97
CA LEU A 47 -1.75 -4.42 2.09
C LEU A 47 -1.79 -3.24 3.06
N CYS A 48 -2.81 -2.39 2.95
CA CYS A 48 -2.98 -1.29 3.89
C CYS A 48 -3.08 -1.78 5.34
N ASP A 49 -3.86 -2.82 5.60
CA ASP A 49 -4.03 -3.36 6.95
C ASP A 49 -2.74 -4.00 7.48
N TYR A 50 -1.98 -4.69 6.63
CA TYR A 50 -0.64 -5.17 6.97
C TYR A 50 0.29 -4.00 7.37
N PHE A 51 0.32 -2.92 6.58
CA PHE A 51 1.17 -1.77 6.87
C PHE A 51 0.69 -0.92 8.05
N LYS A 52 -0.61 -0.92 8.37
CA LYS A 52 -1.13 -0.27 9.58
C LYS A 52 -0.66 -0.94 10.86
N ALA A 53 -0.35 -2.24 10.81
CA ALA A 53 0.24 -2.97 11.93
C ALA A 53 1.73 -2.62 12.15
N GLN A 54 2.38 -1.99 11.17
CA GLN A 54 3.72 -1.44 11.32
C GLN A 54 3.70 -0.16 12.16
N SER A 55 4.87 0.37 12.52
CA SER A 55 5.01 1.61 13.30
C SER A 55 5.59 2.76 12.46
N GLY A 56 5.45 3.99 12.94
CA GLY A 56 6.06 5.18 12.33
C GLY A 56 5.49 5.55 10.96
N THR A 57 6.35 6.01 10.06
CA THR A 57 6.00 6.58 8.75
C THR A 57 5.18 5.60 7.89
N VAL A 58 5.51 4.30 7.94
CA VAL A 58 4.78 3.25 7.20
C VAL A 58 3.31 3.21 7.60
N ARG A 59 3.01 3.26 8.90
CA ARG A 59 1.64 3.26 9.42
C ARG A 59 0.88 4.50 9.00
N THR A 60 1.52 5.67 9.06
CA THR A 60 0.91 6.95 8.68
C THR A 60 0.50 6.94 7.21
N ILE A 61 1.40 6.50 6.32
CA ILE A 61 1.11 6.38 4.88
C ILE A 61 -0.04 5.40 4.65
N ALA A 62 -0.02 4.23 5.29
CA ALA A 62 -1.07 3.23 5.16
C ALA A 62 -2.46 3.72 5.61
N ASN A 63 -2.52 4.49 6.70
CA ASN A 63 -3.77 5.10 7.18
C ASN A 63 -4.34 6.14 6.21
N LEU A 64 -3.47 6.99 5.63
CA LEU A 64 -3.87 7.99 4.64
C LEU A 64 -4.45 7.31 3.39
N LEU A 65 -3.81 6.25 2.92
CA LEU A 65 -4.24 5.53 1.73
C LEU A 65 -5.54 4.75 1.96
N ALA A 66 -5.65 4.03 3.07
CA ALA A 66 -6.89 3.34 3.43
C ALA A 66 -8.09 4.30 3.52
N SER A 67 -7.90 5.47 4.12
CA SER A 67 -8.95 6.51 4.20
C SER A 67 -9.40 6.97 2.81
N ARG A 68 -8.49 7.12 1.85
CA ARG A 68 -8.82 7.54 0.48
C ARG A 68 -9.58 6.47 -0.30
N ILE A 69 -9.18 5.20 -0.15
CA ILE A 69 -9.90 4.06 -0.76
C ILE A 69 -11.32 4.00 -0.20
N LEU A 70 -11.46 4.07 1.13
CA LEU A 70 -12.78 4.05 1.78
C LEU A 70 -13.65 5.22 1.32
N LEU A 71 -13.13 6.45 1.28
CA LEU A 71 -13.90 7.62 0.83
C LEU A 71 -14.38 7.48 -0.62
N ARG A 72 -13.57 6.90 -1.51
CA ARG A 72 -13.99 6.61 -2.90
C ARG A 72 -15.08 5.55 -3.00
N LYS A 73 -15.15 4.61 -2.06
CA LYS A 73 -16.18 3.58 -2.03
C LYS A 73 -17.54 4.10 -1.60
N PHE A 74 -17.55 5.14 -0.77
CA PHE A 74 -18.78 5.74 -0.21
C PHE A 74 -19.23 7.02 -0.93
N MET A 75 -18.49 7.48 -1.95
CA MET A 75 -18.86 8.58 -2.84
C MET A 75 -19.25 8.05 -4.22
#